data_AF-A0A401SBR3-F1
#
_entry.id   AF-A0A401SBR3-F1
#
_cell.length_a   1.000
_cell.length_b   1.000
_cell.length_c   1.000
_cell.angle_alpha   90.00
_cell.angle_beta   90.00
_cell.angle_gamma   90.00
#
_symmetry.space_group_name_H-M   'P 1'
#
loop_
_entity.id
_entity.type
_entity.pdbx_description
1 polymer ?
#
loop_
_entity_poly.entity_id
_entity_poly.type
_entity_poly.pdbx_seq_one_letter_code
_entity_poly.pdbx_strand_id
1 'polypeptide(L)'
;MAQDQDGHRQQDSHVMQAVSLNDMECDHLAALATRQVKIKRDPVYGFGFIAGGEKPVIVRAVSPGGPSEGRLIPGDQILAINDEGVSSVPRERVIDLVR
;
A
#
# COMPACT_ATOMS: atom_id res chain seq x y z
N MET A 1 10.40 30.99 60.42
CA MET A 1 11.44 29.99 60.11
C MET A 1 10.77 28.91 59.28
N ALA A 2 11.34 28.64 58.11
CA ALA A 2 10.79 27.74 57.10
C ALA A 2 10.85 26.27 57.57
N GLN A 3 9.84 25.49 57.22
CA GLN A 3 9.91 24.02 57.27
C GLN A 3 9.49 23.48 55.91
N ASP A 4 10.52 23.33 55.08
CA ASP A 4 10.91 22.16 54.30
C ASP A 4 9.83 21.12 53.97
N GLN A 5 9.69 20.87 52.66
CA GLN A 5 8.83 19.86 52.05
C GLN A 5 9.68 18.66 51.62
N ASP A 6 9.44 17.49 52.20
CA ASP A 6 10.00 16.20 51.79
C ASP A 6 9.01 15.11 52.26
N GLY A 7 8.65 14.05 51.55
CA GLY A 7 9.05 13.54 50.25
C GLY A 7 8.19 12.29 49.96
N HIS A 8 7.96 12.06 48.66
CA HIS A 8 7.73 10.76 48.01
C HIS A 8 6.88 9.66 48.69
N ARG A 9 5.74 9.31 48.06
CA ARG A 9 5.62 7.96 47.49
C ARG A 9 4.56 7.89 46.39
N GLN A 10 5.03 7.34 45.27
CA GLN A 10 4.40 7.26 43.96
C GLN A 10 3.14 6.38 44.03
N GLN A 11 2.04 6.90 43.47
CA GLN A 11 0.88 6.07 43.16
C GLN A 11 1.20 5.26 41.90
N ASP A 12 1.13 3.94 42.04
CA ASP A 12 0.96 2.98 40.98
C ASP A 12 -0.13 3.46 40.01
N SER A 13 0.28 4.01 38.89
CA SER A 13 -0.59 4.15 37.73
C SER A 13 0.24 3.67 36.56
N HIS A 14 0.01 2.39 36.28
CA HIS A 14 0.32 1.72 35.04
C HIS A 14 -0.10 2.64 33.89
N VAL A 15 0.84 3.47 33.43
CA VAL A 15 0.72 4.14 32.15
C VAL A 15 0.82 3.03 31.12
N MET A 16 -0.32 2.43 30.78
CA MET A 16 -0.51 1.98 29.41
C MET A 16 -0.30 3.24 28.59
N GLN A 17 0.93 3.39 28.12
CA GLN A 17 1.34 4.45 27.21
C GLN A 17 0.49 4.21 25.97
N ALA A 18 -0.73 4.76 25.98
CA ALA A 18 -1.45 5.10 24.79
C ALA A 18 -0.49 6.04 24.09
N VAL A 19 0.26 5.47 23.15
CA VAL A 19 1.04 6.20 22.18
C VAL A 19 0.10 7.26 21.66
N SER A 20 0.30 8.49 22.15
CA SER A 20 -0.39 9.64 21.62
C SER A 20 0.06 9.67 20.18
N LEU A 21 -0.85 9.35 19.27
CA LEU A 21 -0.66 9.45 17.83
C LEU A 21 -0.52 10.94 17.54
N ASN A 22 0.62 11.50 17.91
CA ASN A 22 0.99 12.87 17.63
C ASN A 22 1.18 12.96 16.13
N ASP A 23 0.46 13.91 15.55
CA ASP A 23 0.34 14.33 14.17
C ASP A 23 1.69 14.59 13.47
N MET A 24 2.51 13.56 13.21
CA MET A 24 3.74 13.67 12.40
C MET A 24 4.11 12.33 11.74
N GLU A 25 3.18 11.63 11.11
CA GLU A 25 3.49 10.50 10.19
C GLU A 25 2.47 10.40 9.02
N CYS A 26 2.04 11.52 8.44
CA CYS A 26 0.95 11.46 7.44
C CYS A 26 1.41 11.42 5.98
N ASP A 27 2.64 11.82 5.64
CA ASP A 27 3.04 11.92 4.23
C ASP A 27 3.82 10.70 3.71
N HIS A 28 4.42 9.89 4.60
CA HIS A 28 5.29 8.78 4.17
C HIS A 28 4.60 7.41 4.13
N LEU A 29 3.49 7.20 4.84
CA LEU A 29 2.75 5.93 4.83
C LEU A 29 1.72 5.82 3.69
N ALA A 30 1.36 6.92 3.04
CA ALA A 30 0.42 6.91 1.92
C ALA A 30 0.98 6.18 0.69
N ALA A 31 2.31 6.18 0.51
CA ALA A 31 2.97 5.42 -0.56
C ALA A 31 2.88 3.89 -0.40
N LEU A 32 2.60 3.41 0.82
CA LEU A 32 2.39 2.00 1.13
C LEU A 32 0.90 1.61 1.13
N ALA A 33 0.00 2.57 0.92
CA ALA A 33 -1.43 2.28 0.88
C ALA A 33 -1.77 1.54 -0.42
N THR A 34 -2.25 0.30 -0.29
CA THR A 34 -2.80 -0.46 -1.42
C THR A 34 -3.97 0.31 -2.02
N ARG A 35 -3.94 0.54 -3.34
CA ARG A 35 -5.01 1.21 -4.08
C ARG A 35 -5.75 0.25 -5.01
N GLN A 36 -7.08 0.37 -5.06
CA GLN A 36 -7.89 -0.34 -6.05
C GLN A 36 -8.08 0.57 -7.27
N VAL A 37 -7.73 0.06 -8.46
CA VAL A 37 -7.90 0.77 -9.74
C VAL A 37 -8.79 -0.05 -10.66
N LYS A 38 -9.72 0.61 -11.38
CA LYS A 38 -10.62 -0.04 -12.35
C LYS A 38 -10.26 0.39 -13.76
N ILE A 39 -9.49 -0.41 -14.48
CA ILE A 39 -9.03 -0.08 -15.84
C ILE A 39 -9.96 -0.74 -16.86
N LYS A 40 -10.47 0.03 -17.82
CA LYS A 40 -11.23 -0.53 -18.95
C LYS A 40 -10.25 -0.95 -20.04
N ARG A 41 -10.46 -2.12 -20.62
CA ARG A 41 -9.66 -2.59 -21.76
C ARG A 41 -9.94 -1.72 -22.98
N ASP A 42 -8.88 -1.17 -23.55
CA ASP A 42 -8.86 -0.44 -24.81
C ASP A 42 -8.63 -1.42 -25.98
N PRO A 43 -9.28 -1.21 -27.15
CA PRO A 43 -9.13 -2.10 -28.31
C PRO A 43 -7.71 -2.09 -28.92
N VAL A 44 -6.95 -1.01 -28.77
CA VAL A 44 -5.59 -0.85 -29.33
C VAL A 44 -4.53 -1.15 -28.27
N TYR A 45 -4.67 -0.58 -27.08
CA TYR A 45 -3.67 -0.64 -26.01
C TYR A 45 -3.90 -1.77 -25.00
N GLY A 46 -5.02 -2.50 -25.08
CA GLY A 46 -5.40 -3.45 -24.04
C GLY A 46 -5.59 -2.72 -22.70
N PHE A 47 -4.93 -3.17 -21.63
CA PHE A 47 -4.92 -2.42 -20.37
C PHE A 47 -3.85 -1.32 -20.32
N GLY A 48 -2.99 -1.18 -21.33
CA GLY A 48 -2.00 -0.11 -21.40
C GLY A 48 -0.91 -0.18 -20.33
N PHE A 49 -0.59 -1.36 -19.81
CA PHE A 49 0.55 -1.59 -18.94
C PHE A 49 1.19 -2.94 -19.22
N ILE A 50 2.46 -3.08 -18.84
CA ILE A 50 3.21 -4.33 -18.89
C ILE A 50 3.54 -4.71 -17.45
N ALA A 51 3.20 -5.91 -17.04
CA ALA A 51 3.62 -6.48 -15.77
C ALA A 51 4.53 -7.70 -15.98
N GLY A 52 5.41 -7.91 -15.02
CA GLY A 52 6.35 -9.02 -15.05
C GLY A 52 6.88 -9.36 -13.66
N GLY A 53 7.48 -10.54 -13.55
CA GLY A 53 7.84 -11.17 -12.28
C GLY A 53 6.90 -12.33 -11.98
N GLU A 54 7.45 -13.45 -11.51
CA GLU A 54 6.65 -14.61 -11.13
C GLU A 54 5.97 -14.36 -9.79
N LYS A 55 6.75 -13.97 -8.77
CA LYS A 55 6.28 -13.53 -7.44
C LYS A 55 7.32 -12.58 -6.85
N PRO A 56 7.02 -11.28 -6.62
CA PRO A 56 5.76 -10.60 -6.93
C PRO A 56 5.60 -10.23 -8.41
N VAL A 57 4.36 -10.00 -8.83
CA VAL A 57 4.02 -9.41 -10.13
C VAL A 57 4.13 -7.89 -10.02
N ILE A 58 5.02 -7.28 -10.81
CA ILE A 58 5.34 -5.85 -10.74
C ILE A 58 5.01 -5.17 -12.07
N VAL A 59 4.40 -3.98 -12.02
CA VAL A 59 4.22 -3.11 -13.18
C VAL A 59 5.59 -2.64 -13.65
N ARG A 60 5.97 -3.01 -14.88
CA ARG A 60 7.26 -2.65 -15.49
C ARG A 60 7.18 -1.39 -16.33
N ALA A 61 6.05 -1.18 -17.00
CA ALA A 61 5.82 -0.01 -17.84
C ALA A 61 4.33 0.28 -17.94
N VAL A 62 4.01 1.55 -18.19
CA VAL A 62 2.67 2.01 -18.52
C VAL A 62 2.76 2.73 -19.86
N SER A 63 1.85 2.39 -20.77
CA SER A 63 1.81 2.98 -22.11
C SER A 63 1.33 4.42 -22.03
N PRO A 64 2.07 5.38 -22.63
CA PRO A 64 1.62 6.77 -22.66
C PRO A 64 0.32 6.90 -23.45
N GLY A 65 -0.63 7.67 -22.92
CA GLY A 65 -1.99 7.81 -23.45
C GLY A 65 -2.86 6.55 -23.32
N GLY A 66 -2.36 5.48 -22.68
CA GLY A 66 -3.10 4.24 -22.46
C GLY A 66 -4.05 4.32 -21.26
N PRO A 67 -4.98 3.36 -21.10
CA PRO A 67 -6.00 3.41 -20.06
C PRO A 67 -5.47 3.25 -18.62
N SER A 68 -4.21 2.83 -18.46
CA SER A 68 -3.52 2.77 -17.16
C SER A 68 -2.71 4.02 -16.81
N GLU A 69 -2.56 4.98 -17.73
CA GLU A 69 -1.83 6.21 -17.49
C GLU A 69 -2.43 6.98 -16.31
N GLY A 70 -1.57 7.42 -15.38
CA GLY A 70 -1.97 8.10 -14.16
C GLY A 70 -2.67 7.24 -13.11
N ARG A 71 -2.88 5.93 -13.37
CA ARG A 71 -3.53 4.99 -12.43
C ARG A 71 -2.55 3.97 -11.86
N LEU A 72 -1.70 3.46 -12.74
CA LEU A 72 -0.58 2.59 -12.39
C LEU A 72 0.73 3.35 -12.61
N ILE A 73 1.74 2.98 -11.84
CA ILE A 73 3.09 3.54 -11.91
C ILE A 73 4.07 2.37 -12.01
N PRO A 74 5.11 2.44 -12.86
CA PRO A 74 6.18 1.46 -12.84
C PRO A 74 6.77 1.29 -11.44
N GLY A 75 6.86 0.04 -10.98
CA GLY A 75 7.24 -0.32 -9.61
C GLY A 75 6.06 -0.73 -8.73
N ASP A 76 4.82 -0.42 -9.12
CA ASP A 76 3.63 -0.91 -8.41
C ASP A 76 3.61 -2.44 -8.37
N GLN A 77 3.28 -2.99 -7.20
CA GLN A 77 3.03 -4.41 -7.03
C GLN A 77 1.55 -4.72 -7.27
N ILE A 78 1.28 -5.67 -8.15
CA ILE A 78 -0.07 -6.18 -8.36
C ILE A 78 -0.35 -7.23 -7.28
N LEU A 79 -1.23 -6.88 -6.34
CA LEU A 79 -1.63 -7.75 -5.25
C LEU A 79 -2.81 -8.65 -5.64
N ALA A 80 -3.76 -8.10 -6.41
CA ALA A 80 -4.95 -8.79 -6.87
C ALA A 80 -5.41 -8.29 -8.24
N ILE A 81 -6.11 -9.13 -8.99
CA ILE A 81 -6.77 -8.81 -10.25
C ILE A 81 -8.22 -9.28 -10.14
N ASN A 82 -9.18 -8.36 -10.35
CA ASN A 82 -10.62 -8.66 -10.19
C ASN A 82 -10.95 -9.33 -8.83
N ASP A 83 -10.36 -8.80 -7.75
CA ASP A 83 -10.47 -9.31 -6.37
C ASP A 83 -9.84 -10.70 -6.11
N GLU A 84 -9.21 -11.32 -7.12
CA GLU A 84 -8.44 -12.55 -6.94
C GLU A 84 -6.96 -12.23 -6.67
N GLY A 85 -6.46 -12.65 -5.49
CA GLY A 85 -5.09 -12.42 -5.07
C GLY A 85 -4.08 -13.13 -5.96
N VAL A 86 -3.12 -12.38 -6.54
CA VAL A 86 -2.16 -12.92 -7.50
C VAL A 86 -0.75 -13.14 -6.93
N SER A 87 -0.53 -12.84 -5.65
CA SER A 87 0.79 -13.00 -5.01
C SER A 87 1.27 -14.46 -4.91
N SER A 88 0.35 -15.43 -4.84
CA SER A 88 0.65 -16.86 -4.67
C SER A 88 0.26 -17.73 -5.88
N VAL A 89 -0.49 -17.18 -6.84
CA VAL A 89 -0.94 -17.93 -8.03
C VAL A 89 0.16 -17.96 -9.11
N PRO A 90 0.21 -19.00 -9.96
CA PRO A 90 1.17 -19.05 -11.05
C PRO A 90 0.86 -18.01 -12.13
N ARG A 91 1.88 -17.60 -12.90
CA ARG A 91 1.76 -16.62 -14.00
C ARG A 91 0.64 -16.96 -15.00
N GLU A 92 0.40 -18.24 -15.25
CA GLU A 92 -0.62 -18.72 -16.18
C GLU A 92 -2.02 -18.33 -15.71
N ARG A 93 -2.28 -18.48 -14.40
CA ARG A 93 -3.54 -18.04 -13.79
C ARG A 93 -3.71 -16.52 -13.87
N VAL A 94 -2.62 -15.77 -13.68
CA VAL A 94 -2.63 -14.30 -13.82
C VAL A 94 -3.04 -13.90 -15.24
N ILE A 95 -2.55 -14.60 -16.26
CA ILE A 95 -2.92 -14.36 -17.66
C ILE A 95 -4.42 -14.63 -17.88
N ASP A 96 -4.97 -15.70 -17.32
CA ASP A 96 -6.40 -16.00 -17.42
C ASP A 96 -7.29 -14.91 -16.80
N LEU A 97 -6.84 -14.27 -15.73
CA LEU A 97 -7.59 -13.22 -15.03
C LEU A 97 -7.68 -11.90 -15.81
N VAL A 98 -6.78 -11.68 -16.79
CA VAL A 98 -6.74 -10.47 -17.62
C VAL A 98 -7.17 -10.72 -19.07
N ARG A 99 -7.65 -11.92 -19.40
CA ARG A 99 -8.05 -12.27 -20.77
C ARG A 99 -9.30 -11.57 -21.25
#